data_AF-G9L0W5-F1
#
_entry.id   AF-G9L0W5-F1
#
_cell.length_a   1.000
_cell.length_b   1.000
_cell.length_c   1.000
_cell.angle_alpha   90.00
_cell.angle_beta   90.00
_cell.angle_gamma   90.00
#
_symmetry.space_group_name_H-M   'P 1'
#
loop_
_entity.id
_entity.type
_entity.pdbx_description
1 polymer ?
#
loop_
_entity_poly.entity_id
_entity_poly.type
_entity_poly.pdbx_seq_one_letter_code
_entity_poly.pdbx_strand_id
1 'polypeptide(L)' 'MAWQSVPVPRLEGVSQEQFVQHLYPQRKPLVLEGIDLGACTSKWTVDYLSQVGGRKEVKIHVAAVAQMDF' A
#
# COMPACT_ATOMS: atom_id res chain seq x y z
N MET A 1 -6.06 -29.74 -6.77
CA MET A 1 -5.38 -29.13 -5.61
C MET A 1 -6.26 -28.00 -5.11
N ALA A 2 -6.73 -28.06 -3.87
CA ALA A 2 -7.57 -27.00 -3.31
C ALA A 2 -6.69 -25.81 -2.92
N TRP A 3 -7.03 -24.61 -3.37
CA TRP A 3 -6.36 -23.38 -2.98
C TRP A 3 -6.72 -23.06 -1.53
N GLN A 4 -5.72 -22.99 -0.64
CA GLN A 4 -5.92 -22.51 0.73
C GLN A 4 -5.80 -20.98 0.75
N SER A 5 -6.83 -20.32 1.25
CA SER A 5 -6.80 -18.90 1.57
C SER A 5 -6.17 -18.74 2.96
N VAL A 6 -4.95 -18.19 3.01
CA VAL A 6 -4.23 -17.92 4.25
C VAL A 6 -4.19 -16.41 4.46
N PRO A 7 -4.59 -15.89 5.65
CA PRO A 7 -4.52 -14.46 5.91
C PRO A 7 -3.08 -13.97 5.94
N VAL A 8 -2.84 -12.77 5.43
CA VAL A 8 -1.54 -12.10 5.54
C VAL A 8 -1.38 -11.59 6.97
N PRO A 9 -0.27 -11.90 7.67
CA PRO A 9 0.00 -11.37 9.02
C PRO A 9 0.02 -9.85 9.04
N ARG A 10 -0.37 -9.26 10.18
CA ARG A 10 -0.39 -7.81 10.41
C ARG A 10 0.32 -7.52 11.71
N LEU A 11 1.26 -6.58 11.71
CA LEU A 11 2.06 -6.22 12.89
C LEU A 11 2.15 -4.70 13.03
N GLU A 12 2.03 -4.22 14.26
CA GLU A 12 2.21 -2.80 14.63
C GLU A 12 3.51 -2.62 15.41
N GLY A 13 4.09 -1.41 15.38
CA GLY A 13 5.25 -1.06 16.20
C GLY A 13 6.57 -1.74 15.81
N VAL A 14 6.66 -2.24 14.58
CA VAL A 14 7.86 -2.91 14.06
C VAL A 14 8.97 -1.88 13.83
N SER A 15 10.13 -2.08 14.47
CA SER A 15 11.32 -1.24 14.23
C SER A 15 11.99 -1.55 12.89
N GLN A 16 12.80 -0.62 12.40
CA GLN A 16 13.57 -0.81 11.18
C GLN A 16 14.53 -2.01 11.30
N GLU A 17 15.22 -2.14 12.44
CA GLU A 17 16.15 -3.23 12.70
C GLU A 17 15.42 -4.57 12.74
N GLN A 18 14.30 -4.64 13.47
CA GLN A 18 13.48 -5.85 13.55
C GLN A 18 12.99 -6.27 12.15
N PHE A 19 12.54 -5.32 11.35
CA PHE A 19 12.12 -5.60 9.98
C PHE A 19 13.28 -6.15 9.14
N VAL A 20 14.41 -5.44 9.09
CA VAL A 20 15.54 -5.78 8.21
C VAL A 20 16.21 -7.10 8.61
N GLN A 21 16.40 -7.33 9.92
CA GLN A 21 17.18 -8.48 10.40
C GLN A 21 16.33 -9.74 10.56
N HIS A 22 15.03 -9.61 10.84
CA HIS A 22 14.21 -10.76 11.24
C HIS A 22 12.99 -11.03 10.35
N LEU A 23 12.32 -9.99 9.84
CA LEU A 23 11.08 -10.16 9.06
C LEU A 23 11.37 -10.26 7.56
N TYR A 24 12.20 -9.37 7.03
CA TYR A 24 12.55 -9.31 5.61
C TYR A 24 13.21 -10.60 5.07
N PRO A 25 14.12 -11.29 5.79
CA PRO A 25 14.70 -12.54 5.32
C PRO A 25 13.72 -13.70 5.17
N GLN A 26 12.53 -13.63 5.81
CA GLN A 26 11.54 -14.71 5.75
C GLN A 26 10.87 -14.85 4.38
N ARG A 27 10.95 -13.82 3.52
CA ARG A 27 10.35 -13.82 2.16
C ARG A 27 8.86 -14.16 2.14
N LYS A 28 8.13 -13.78 3.20
CA LYS A 28 6.67 -13.93 3.31
C LYS A 28 5.98 -12.55 3.31
N PRO A 29 4.77 -12.43 2.74
CA PRO A 29 3.99 -11.20 2.83
C PRO A 29 3.68 -10.84 4.29
N LEU A 30 3.69 -9.55 4.59
CA LEU A 30 3.40 -8.98 5.90
C LEU A 30 2.84 -7.57 5.72
N VAL A 31 1.81 -7.21 6.49
CA VAL A 31 1.31 -5.83 6.58
C VAL A 31 1.90 -5.16 7.83
N LEU A 32 2.48 -3.97 7.66
CA LEU A 32 2.97 -3.15 8.76
C LEU A 32 1.94 -2.05 9.06
N GLU A 33 1.46 -2.02 10.30
CA GLU A 33 0.46 -1.07 10.78
C GLU A 33 1.11 0.00 11.67
N GLY A 34 0.46 1.16 11.76
CA GLY A 34 0.91 2.23 12.66
C GLY A 34 2.22 2.93 12.26
N ILE A 35 2.75 2.69 11.05
CA ILE A 35 3.93 3.40 10.56
C ILE A 35 3.56 4.87 10.30
N ASP A 36 4.38 5.79 10.82
CA ASP A 36 4.29 7.21 10.46
C ASP A 36 4.72 7.41 9.00
N LEU A 37 3.74 7.67 8.14
CA LEU A 37 3.94 8.00 6.72
C LEU A 37 4.08 9.52 6.49
N GLY A 38 4.13 10.31 7.57
CA GLY A 38 4.08 11.75 7.55
C GLY A 38 2.66 12.28 7.31
N ALA A 39 2.57 13.59 7.00
CA ALA A 39 1.29 14.28 6.89
C ALA A 39 0.44 13.89 5.66
N CYS A 40 0.90 12.99 4.78
CA CYS A 40 0.12 12.59 3.60
C CYS A 40 -1.20 11.91 3.98
N THR A 41 -1.23 11.15 5.08
CA THR A 41 -2.39 10.41 5.56
C THR A 41 -3.54 11.31 6.00
N SER A 42 -3.25 12.56 6.38
CA SER A 42 -4.25 13.55 6.79
C SER A 42 -4.48 14.65 5.76
N LYS A 43 -3.48 14.98 4.93
CA LYS A 43 -3.56 16.09 3.97
C LYS A 43 -4.15 15.71 2.61
N TRP A 44 -3.98 14.47 2.14
CA TRP A 44 -4.32 14.09 0.77
C TRP A 44 -5.81 13.85 0.56
N THR A 45 -6.60 14.91 0.68
CA THR A 45 -7.99 14.95 0.23
C THR A 45 -8.08 15.05 -1.29
N VAL A 46 -9.26 14.79 -1.86
CA VAL A 46 -9.50 14.94 -3.32
C VAL A 46 -9.11 16.35 -3.78
N ASP A 47 -9.58 17.39 -3.10
CA ASP A 47 -9.30 18.79 -3.44
C ASP A 47 -7.81 19.12 -3.34
N TYR A 48 -7.14 18.65 -2.27
CA TYR A 48 -5.71 18.87 -2.10
C TYR A 48 -4.91 18.24 -3.24
N LEU A 49 -5.25 16.99 -3.60
CA LEU A 49 -4.58 16.28 -4.68
C LEU A 49 -4.84 16.95 -6.04
N SER A 50 -6.07 17.41 -6.30
CA SER A 50 -6.41 18.13 -7.53
C SER A 50 -5.66 19.46 -7.65
N GLN A 51 -5.44 20.17 -6.53
CA GLN A 51 -4.69 21.43 -6.52
C GLN A 51 -3.18 21.22 -6.64
N VAL A 52 -2.61 20.34 -5.81
CA VAL A 52 -1.15 20.13 -5.73
C VAL A 52 -0.62 19.31 -6.90
N GLY A 53 -1.36 18.29 -7.33
CA GLY A 53 -1.05 17.51 -8.54
C GLY A 53 -1.32 18.28 -9.84
N GLY A 54 -2.25 19.24 -9.78
CA GLY A 54 -2.52 20.19 -10.85
C GLY A 54 -2.90 19.52 -12.17
N ARG A 55 -2.29 19.98 -13.27
CA ARG A 55 -2.62 19.57 -14.65
C ARG A 55 -1.53 18.71 -15.29
N LYS A 56 -0.73 18.01 -14.50
CA LYS A 56 0.30 17.12 -15.05
C LYS A 56 -0.39 15.97 -15.80
N GLU A 57 -0.13 15.85 -17.10
CA GLU A 57 -0.64 14.73 -17.88
C GLU A 57 -0.07 13.40 -17.37
N VAL A 58 -0.94 12.42 -17.23
CA VAL A 58 -0.62 11.08 -16.73
C VAL A 58 -1.31 10.03 -17.60
N LYS A 59 -0.71 8.84 -17.68
CA LYS A 59 -1.34 7.70 -18.34
C LYS A 59 -2.50 7.20 -17.47
N ILE A 60 -3.71 7.16 -18.05
CA ILE A 60 -4.91 6.67 -17.37
C ILE A 60 -5.33 5.33 -17.97
N HIS A 61 -5.60 4.35 -17.10
CA HIS A 61 -6.26 3.11 -17.49
C HIS A 61 -7.79 3.30 -17.38
N VAL A 62 -8.53 2.95 -18.44
CA VAL A 62 -10.00 3.10 -18.50
C VAL A 62 -10.61 1.74 -18.82
N ALA A 63 -11.62 1.34 -18.03
CA ALA A 63 -12.42 0.13 -18.29
C ALA A 63 -13.90 0.41 -18.04
N ALA A 64 -14.76 -0.25 -18.82
CA ALA A 64 -16.22 -0.19 -18.66
C ALA A 64 -16.73 -1.17 -17.59
N VAL A 65 -15.87 -2.06 -17.09
CA VAL A 65 -16.19 -3.10 -16.10
C VAL A 65 -15.18 -3.07 -14.95
N ALA A 66 -15.61 -3.55 -13.78
CA ALA A 66 -14.78 -3.54 -12.56
C ALA A 66 -13.60 -4.53 -12.61
N GLN A 67 -13.77 -5.67 -13.28
CA GLN A 67 -12.72 -6.67 -13.41
C GLN A 67 -11.80 -6.30 -14.57
N MET A 68 -10.52 -6.08 -14.27
CA MET A 68 -9.48 -5.78 -15.25
C MET A 68 -8.42 -6.89 -15.19
N ASP A 69 -7.95 -7.35 -16.33
CA ASP A 69 -6.88 -8.37 -16.49
C ASP A 69 -5.70 -7.77 -17.26
N PHE A 70 -4.87 -6.98 -16.57
CA PHE A 70 -3.67 -6.37 -17.14
C PHE A 70 -2.41 -7.21 -16.93
#